data_AF-A0A644VMT6-F1
#
_entry.id   AF-A0A644VMT6-F1
#
_cell.length_a   1.000
_cell.length_b   1.000
_cell.length_c   1.000
_cell.angle_alpha   90.00
_cell.angle_beta   90.00
_cell.angle_gamma   90.00
#
_symmetry.space_group_name_H-M   'P 1'
#
loop_
_entity.id
_entity.type
_entity.pdbx_description
1 polymer ?
#
loop_
_entity_poly.entity_id
_entity_poly.type
_entity_poly.pdbx_seq_one_letter_code
_entity_poly.pdbx_strand_id
1 'polypeptide(L)'
;MMKKLIFLLVVFLLFSFSTTALASTQKLLGIDRYETSAQIALNGWNRSMFAILVPGDNFPDAISAAPLAKYYSAPILLTKKDYIPTDILNAIKQLEITDMIIVGGTGVITTSVESELISLGIRTSRIDGRDRYETSVNIAKHFKISNKNDISEIAIVTGEDFADALSIAPIAANKHMPILLVQHNKIPDDVKEFLDTCKPTKTYVVGAGSSLDKSLLDELPNVEQINGMDKYQRNLAVIDKFKSELDLDSIYLTTGEDYADGLSGAALASIRYNPIVLVGENAKAPKDYLDNNSITNYNLVVLGGRVNNMELVSSPIIDFEEKKISDVAKINFNDITKIVFYDGRGGLNKPLIIDDEQNIKEFISYLDAYVIKKTSDPNMVGWIHEAVFYDKNNVRIMDVTFRNPIEINKQYYDVVKGDLDTNKIDAFLKSVEPSWRNSR
;
A
#
# COMPACT_ATOMS: atom_id res chain seq x y z
N MET A 1 59.70 -19.87 42.67
CA MET A 1 59.34 -18.55 42.11
C MET A 1 59.13 -18.73 40.61
N MET A 2 57.89 -18.91 40.15
CA MET A 2 57.46 -18.83 38.74
C MET A 2 55.93 -18.84 38.73
N LYS A 3 55.33 -17.65 38.59
CA LYS A 3 53.89 -17.45 38.45
C LYS A 3 53.46 -18.00 37.09
N LYS A 4 52.60 -19.02 37.06
CA LYS A 4 51.82 -19.36 35.85
C LYS A 4 50.61 -18.43 35.81
N LEU A 5 50.70 -17.42 34.95
CA LEU A 5 49.60 -16.54 34.59
C LEU A 5 48.74 -17.29 33.57
N ILE A 6 47.57 -17.78 33.98
CA ILE A 6 46.58 -18.32 33.04
C ILE A 6 45.78 -17.13 32.52
N PHE A 7 46.00 -16.80 31.25
CA PHE A 7 45.25 -15.77 30.53
C PHE A 7 43.90 -16.38 30.14
N LEU A 8 42.83 -16.05 30.86
CA LEU A 8 41.47 -16.43 30.49
C LEU A 8 41.04 -15.50 29.34
N LEU A 9 41.14 -16.00 28.11
CA LEU A 9 40.64 -15.33 26.92
C LEU A 9 39.10 -15.33 26.97
N VAL A 10 38.51 -14.28 27.53
CA VAL A 10 37.07 -14.03 27.44
C VAL A 10 36.76 -13.59 26.01
N VAL A 11 36.37 -14.54 25.17
CA VAL A 11 35.80 -14.26 23.85
C VAL A 11 34.42 -13.63 24.10
N PHE A 12 34.36 -12.30 24.06
CA PHE A 12 33.10 -11.57 23.95
C PHE A 12 32.55 -11.85 22.55
N LEU A 13 31.72 -12.88 22.41
CA LEU A 13 30.86 -13.03 21.23
C LEU A 13 29.91 -11.83 21.25
N LEU A 14 30.21 -10.83 20.42
CA LEU A 14 29.24 -9.81 20.02
C LEU A 14 28.15 -10.53 19.24
N PHE A 15 27.14 -11.04 19.94
CA PHE A 15 25.86 -11.33 19.30
C PHE A 15 25.29 -9.99 18.86
N SER A 16 25.46 -9.68 17.57
CA SER A 16 24.66 -8.67 16.91
C SER A 16 23.21 -9.11 17.02
N PHE A 17 22.47 -8.59 18.00
CA PHE A 17 21.03 -8.72 18.01
C PHE A 17 20.53 -8.00 16.77
N SER A 18 19.99 -8.76 15.81
CA SER A 18 19.27 -8.18 14.68
C SER A 18 18.11 -7.37 15.25
N THR A 19 18.19 -6.05 15.16
CA THR A 19 17.07 -5.16 15.47
C THR A 19 15.95 -5.48 14.50
N THR A 20 14.88 -6.09 15.01
CA THR A 20 13.68 -6.44 14.24
C THR A 20 12.96 -5.17 13.82
N ALA A 21 12.82 -4.97 12.51
CA ALA A 21 12.01 -3.91 11.91
C ALA A 21 10.54 -4.05 12.34
N LEU A 22 9.94 -2.99 12.87
CA LEU A 22 8.49 -2.85 13.00
C LEU A 22 8.02 -1.90 11.90
N ALA A 23 7.49 -2.44 10.79
CA ALA A 23 6.87 -1.61 9.76
C ALA A 23 5.43 -1.24 10.18
N SER A 24 5.17 0.04 10.48
CA SER A 24 3.78 0.53 10.59
C SER A 24 3.15 0.52 9.22
N THR A 25 1.99 -0.15 9.06
CA THR A 25 1.33 -0.29 7.77
C THR A 25 0.07 0.57 7.68
N GLN A 26 0.05 1.48 6.72
CA GLN A 26 -1.15 2.19 6.28
C GLN A 26 -1.63 1.59 4.96
N LYS A 27 -2.94 1.39 4.82
CA LYS A 27 -3.57 0.97 3.56
C LYS A 27 -4.43 2.11 3.02
N LEU A 28 -4.17 2.50 1.77
CA LEU A 28 -4.96 3.45 1.00
C LEU A 28 -5.63 2.68 -0.12
N LEU A 29 -6.87 2.26 0.11
CA LEU A 29 -7.65 1.45 -0.83
C LEU A 29 -9.12 1.82 -0.73
N GLY A 30 -9.82 1.64 -1.84
CA GLY A 30 -11.27 1.65 -1.94
C GLY A 30 -11.80 0.38 -2.59
N ILE A 31 -13.11 0.32 -2.81
CA ILE A 31 -13.80 -0.78 -3.49
C ILE A 31 -13.34 -0.89 -4.95
N ASP A 32 -12.94 0.24 -5.56
CA ASP A 32 -12.36 0.28 -6.89
C ASP A 32 -11.19 1.28 -6.98
N ARG A 33 -10.65 1.43 -8.20
CA ARG A 33 -9.53 2.34 -8.50
C ARG A 33 -9.89 3.82 -8.28
N TYR A 34 -11.16 4.19 -8.48
CA TYR A 34 -11.62 5.57 -8.38
C TYR A 34 -11.68 5.98 -6.92
N GLU A 35 -12.31 5.16 -6.08
CA GLU A 35 -12.31 5.37 -4.64
C GLU A 35 -10.88 5.29 -4.07
N THR A 36 -10.05 4.35 -4.52
CA THR A 36 -8.63 4.28 -4.12
C THR A 36 -7.89 5.59 -4.44
N SER A 37 -8.06 6.14 -5.64
CA SER A 37 -7.44 7.42 -6.01
C SER A 37 -7.95 8.60 -5.17
N ALA A 38 -9.24 8.61 -4.82
CA ALA A 38 -9.81 9.61 -3.91
C ALA A 38 -9.20 9.50 -2.50
N GLN A 39 -9.06 8.28 -1.95
CA GLN A 39 -8.44 8.05 -0.64
C GLN A 39 -6.96 8.47 -0.63
N ILE A 40 -6.23 8.20 -1.71
CA ILE A 40 -4.83 8.65 -1.86
C ILE A 40 -4.76 10.18 -1.85
N ALA A 41 -5.63 10.86 -2.59
CA ALA A 41 -5.67 12.31 -2.63
C ALA A 41 -6.05 12.93 -1.27
N LEU A 42 -7.04 12.38 -0.58
CA LEU A 42 -7.46 12.86 0.74
C LEU A 42 -6.42 12.58 1.84
N ASN A 43 -5.57 11.56 1.66
CA ASN A 43 -4.48 11.29 2.59
C ASN A 43 -3.28 12.22 2.38
N GLY A 44 -2.95 12.56 1.13
CA GLY A 44 -1.79 13.39 0.81
C GLY A 44 -2.01 14.89 0.97
N TRP A 45 -3.25 15.35 0.86
CA TRP A 45 -3.58 16.76 0.79
C TRP A 45 -4.73 17.09 1.76
N ASN A 46 -4.54 18.15 2.56
CA ASN A 46 -5.65 18.74 3.32
C ASN A 46 -6.49 19.68 2.45
N ARG A 47 -5.83 20.35 1.48
CA ARG A 47 -6.40 21.19 0.43
C ARG A 47 -5.48 21.13 -0.78
N SER A 48 -6.02 21.33 -1.98
CA SER A 48 -5.24 21.46 -3.21
C SER A 48 -5.96 22.35 -4.20
N MET A 49 -5.31 23.42 -4.67
CA MET A 49 -5.88 24.32 -5.69
C MET A 49 -6.00 23.61 -7.05
N PHE A 50 -5.00 22.79 -7.38
CA PHE A 50 -4.91 22.04 -8.63
C PHE A 50 -5.19 20.55 -8.39
N ALA A 51 -5.71 19.87 -9.41
CA ALA A 51 -5.67 18.41 -9.53
C ALA A 51 -5.39 18.01 -10.99
N ILE A 52 -4.75 16.85 -11.16
CA ILE A 52 -4.58 16.25 -12.48
C ILE A 52 -5.64 15.16 -12.65
N LEU A 53 -6.48 15.26 -13.67
CA LEU A 53 -7.49 14.26 -13.99
C LEU A 53 -7.00 13.36 -15.12
N VAL A 54 -6.96 12.06 -14.89
CA VAL A 54 -6.52 11.06 -15.87
C VAL A 54 -7.55 9.95 -16.05
N PRO A 55 -7.58 9.25 -17.21
CA PRO A 55 -8.46 8.11 -17.39
C PRO A 55 -8.11 6.96 -16.45
N GLY A 56 -9.10 6.43 -15.73
CA GLY A 56 -8.93 5.28 -14.84
C GLY A 56 -8.93 3.93 -15.55
N ASP A 57 -9.45 3.86 -16.78
CA ASP A 57 -9.57 2.62 -17.55
C ASP A 57 -8.63 2.56 -18.78
N ASN A 58 -7.81 3.61 -19.02
CA ASN A 58 -6.84 3.65 -20.12
C ASN A 58 -5.55 4.43 -19.78
N PHE A 59 -4.52 3.74 -19.30
CA PHE A 59 -3.26 4.32 -18.82
C PHE A 59 -2.36 5.15 -19.78
N PRO A 60 -2.34 4.96 -21.11
CA PRO A 60 -1.22 5.42 -21.93
C PRO A 60 -0.89 6.90 -21.85
N ASP A 61 -1.93 7.74 -21.80
CA ASP A 61 -1.78 9.20 -21.68
C ASP A 61 -1.45 9.61 -20.24
N ALA A 62 -1.82 8.79 -19.27
CA ALA A 62 -1.80 9.09 -17.84
C ALA A 62 -0.44 8.82 -17.17
N ILE A 63 0.34 7.85 -17.68
CA ILE A 63 1.48 7.30 -16.94
C ILE A 63 2.68 8.25 -16.80
N SER A 64 2.72 9.31 -17.61
CA SER A 64 3.72 10.38 -17.55
C SER A 64 3.25 11.60 -16.74
N ALA A 65 2.09 11.54 -16.08
CA ALA A 65 1.49 12.67 -15.37
C ALA A 65 2.09 12.93 -13.98
N ALA A 66 2.81 11.98 -13.37
CA ALA A 66 3.34 12.15 -12.00
C ALA A 66 4.30 13.36 -11.86
N PRO A 67 5.23 13.59 -12.79
CA PRO A 67 6.02 14.82 -12.77
C PRO A 67 5.18 16.10 -12.87
N LEU A 68 4.13 16.10 -13.68
CA LEU A 68 3.21 17.24 -13.81
C LEU A 68 2.45 17.49 -12.51
N ALA A 69 1.97 16.42 -11.87
CA ALA A 69 1.28 16.51 -10.58
C ALA A 69 2.17 17.15 -9.51
N LYS A 70 3.44 16.74 -9.42
CA LYS A 70 4.42 17.34 -8.51
C LYS A 70 4.71 18.81 -8.84
N TYR A 71 4.81 19.16 -10.13
CA TYR A 71 5.00 20.56 -10.55
C TYR A 71 3.88 21.48 -10.03
N TYR A 72 2.63 21.01 -10.03
CA TYR A 72 1.49 21.73 -9.47
C TYR A 72 1.23 21.45 -7.98
N SER A 73 2.05 20.62 -7.34
CA SER A 73 1.82 20.11 -5.97
C SER A 73 0.41 19.54 -5.78
N ALA A 74 -0.06 18.81 -6.77
CA ALA A 74 -1.45 18.40 -6.93
C ALA A 74 -1.62 16.87 -6.86
N PRO A 75 -2.78 16.38 -6.40
CA PRO A 75 -3.12 14.95 -6.52
C PRO A 75 -3.40 14.57 -7.97
N ILE A 76 -3.26 13.28 -8.27
CA ILE A 76 -3.79 12.66 -9.49
C ILE A 76 -5.10 11.97 -9.11
N LEU A 77 -6.18 12.34 -9.80
CA LEU A 77 -7.52 11.77 -9.65
C LEU A 77 -7.88 10.98 -10.91
N LEU A 78 -8.54 9.85 -10.74
CA LEU A 78 -8.99 9.02 -11.86
C LEU A 78 -10.42 9.38 -12.26
N THR A 79 -10.74 9.33 -13.55
CA THR A 79 -12.12 9.46 -14.04
C THR A 79 -12.48 8.34 -15.00
N LYS A 80 -13.77 8.06 -15.12
CA LYS A 80 -14.28 7.29 -16.24
C LYS A 80 -14.35 8.17 -17.48
N LYS A 81 -14.45 7.53 -18.64
CA LYS A 81 -14.45 8.19 -19.94
C LYS A 81 -15.56 9.25 -20.09
N ASP A 82 -16.76 8.94 -19.64
CA ASP A 82 -17.97 9.72 -19.94
C ASP A 82 -18.55 10.47 -18.73
N TYR A 83 -18.07 10.18 -17.52
CA TYR A 83 -18.55 10.81 -16.29
C TYR A 83 -17.51 10.74 -15.16
N ILE A 84 -17.65 11.62 -14.17
CA ILE A 84 -16.81 11.64 -12.97
C ILE A 84 -17.46 10.80 -11.87
N PRO A 85 -16.78 9.77 -11.32
CA PRO A 85 -17.31 9.01 -10.20
C PRO A 85 -17.59 9.87 -8.96
N THR A 86 -18.60 9.49 -8.17
CA THR A 86 -19.03 10.25 -6.98
C THR A 86 -17.90 10.46 -5.97
N ASP A 87 -17.05 9.45 -5.74
CA ASP A 87 -15.92 9.54 -4.81
C ASP A 87 -14.91 10.61 -5.22
N ILE A 88 -14.73 10.78 -6.54
CA ILE A 88 -13.85 11.80 -7.12
C ILE A 88 -14.48 13.18 -6.98
N LEU A 89 -15.77 13.32 -7.26
CA LEU A 89 -16.51 14.57 -7.01
C LEU A 89 -16.45 14.98 -5.53
N ASN A 90 -16.52 14.02 -4.61
CA ASN A 90 -16.39 14.27 -3.19
C ASN A 90 -14.97 14.72 -2.82
N ALA A 91 -13.94 14.06 -3.35
CA ALA A 91 -12.56 14.48 -3.14
C ALA A 91 -12.29 15.89 -3.69
N ILE A 92 -12.79 16.21 -4.89
CA ILE A 92 -12.72 17.55 -5.49
C ILE A 92 -13.27 18.62 -4.55
N LYS A 93 -14.46 18.37 -3.97
CA LYS A 93 -15.09 19.30 -3.03
C LYS A 93 -14.33 19.42 -1.71
N GLN A 94 -13.93 18.29 -1.11
CA GLN A 94 -13.23 18.28 0.17
C GLN A 94 -11.85 18.95 0.11
N LEU A 95 -11.13 18.77 -1.01
CA LEU A 95 -9.82 19.39 -1.24
C LEU A 95 -9.91 20.84 -1.71
N GLU A 96 -11.12 21.35 -1.98
CA GLU A 96 -11.36 22.71 -2.50
C GLU A 96 -10.62 22.97 -3.83
N ILE A 97 -10.66 21.99 -4.75
CA ILE A 97 -10.00 22.09 -6.06
C ILE A 97 -10.72 23.11 -6.94
N THR A 98 -9.96 24.04 -7.52
CA THR A 98 -10.48 25.11 -8.39
C THR A 98 -9.95 25.04 -9.81
N ASP A 99 -8.86 24.30 -10.04
CA ASP A 99 -8.23 24.12 -11.34
C ASP A 99 -8.00 22.64 -11.60
N MET A 100 -8.52 22.14 -12.72
CA MET A 100 -8.36 20.77 -13.16
C MET A 100 -7.54 20.72 -14.45
N ILE A 101 -6.44 19.98 -14.43
CA ILE A 101 -5.66 19.69 -15.63
C ILE A 101 -6.02 18.28 -16.09
N ILE A 102 -6.74 18.19 -17.20
CA ILE A 102 -7.16 16.93 -17.82
C ILE A 102 -6.02 16.43 -18.70
N VAL A 103 -5.52 15.23 -18.44
CA VAL A 103 -4.49 14.59 -19.26
C VAL A 103 -5.11 13.45 -20.06
N GLY A 104 -5.04 13.58 -21.38
CA GLY A 104 -5.64 12.65 -22.34
C GLY A 104 -6.70 13.30 -23.23
N GLY A 105 -6.77 12.81 -24.46
CA GLY A 105 -7.68 13.32 -25.47
C GLY A 105 -9.16 12.99 -25.21
N THR A 106 -10.03 13.54 -26.04
CA THR A 106 -11.49 13.33 -25.93
C THR A 106 -11.94 11.89 -26.17
N GLY A 107 -11.09 11.05 -26.77
CA GLY A 107 -11.33 9.62 -26.95
C GLY A 107 -11.30 8.82 -25.64
N VAL A 108 -10.62 9.33 -24.60
CA VAL A 108 -10.39 8.65 -23.31
C VAL A 108 -11.00 9.40 -22.13
N ILE A 109 -11.13 10.72 -22.21
CA ILE A 109 -11.92 11.57 -21.31
C ILE A 109 -12.72 12.54 -22.17
N THR A 110 -14.02 12.30 -22.31
CA THR A 110 -14.88 13.09 -23.20
C THR A 110 -15.08 14.53 -22.74
N THR A 111 -15.67 15.34 -23.62
CA THR A 111 -16.04 16.73 -23.31
C THR A 111 -17.18 16.84 -22.29
N SER A 112 -17.95 15.76 -22.02
CA SER A 112 -18.98 15.78 -20.98
C SER A 112 -18.37 15.89 -19.59
N VAL A 113 -17.30 15.14 -19.32
CA VAL A 113 -16.51 15.24 -18.08
C VAL A 113 -15.98 16.65 -17.88
N GLU A 114 -15.41 17.24 -18.93
CA GLU A 114 -14.91 18.62 -18.87
C GLU A 114 -16.05 19.64 -18.63
N SER A 115 -17.19 19.46 -19.30
CA SER A 115 -18.36 20.31 -19.09
C SER A 115 -18.93 20.18 -17.67
N GLU A 116 -18.91 18.98 -17.09
CA GLU A 116 -19.30 18.72 -15.71
C GLU A 116 -18.42 19.51 -14.74
N LEU A 117 -17.09 19.48 -14.90
CA LEU A 117 -16.16 20.28 -14.08
C LEU A 117 -16.42 21.79 -14.19
N ILE A 118 -16.60 22.29 -15.41
CA ILE A 118 -16.90 23.71 -15.65
C ILE A 118 -18.22 24.10 -14.96
N SER A 119 -19.24 23.24 -15.02
CA SER A 119 -20.53 23.49 -14.36
C SER A 119 -20.43 23.56 -12.83
N LEU A 120 -19.41 22.91 -12.25
CA LEU A 120 -19.06 22.99 -10.82
C LEU A 120 -18.22 24.23 -10.48
N GLY A 121 -17.91 25.09 -11.46
CA GLY A 121 -17.10 26.29 -11.28
C GLY A 121 -15.59 26.04 -11.30
N ILE A 122 -15.15 24.87 -11.76
CA ILE A 122 -13.73 24.48 -11.83
C ILE A 122 -13.18 24.92 -13.19
N ARG A 123 -12.03 25.60 -13.18
CA ARG A 123 -11.31 25.94 -14.41
C ARG A 123 -10.66 24.69 -14.98
N THR A 124 -10.81 24.43 -16.27
CA THR A 124 -10.21 23.27 -16.92
C THR A 124 -9.12 23.68 -17.91
N SER A 125 -8.07 22.87 -17.98
CA SER A 125 -7.13 22.84 -19.11
C SER A 125 -6.91 21.39 -19.52
N ARG A 126 -6.62 21.16 -20.81
CA ARG A 126 -6.38 19.81 -21.33
C ARG A 126 -5.00 19.70 -21.94
N ILE A 127 -4.31 18.60 -21.64
CA ILE A 127 -3.04 18.21 -22.24
C ILE A 127 -3.26 16.87 -22.93
N ASP A 128 -3.17 16.85 -24.24
CA ASP A 128 -3.37 15.66 -25.06
C ASP A 128 -2.44 15.67 -26.27
N GLY A 129 -2.47 14.56 -27.01
CA GLY A 129 -1.77 14.35 -28.27
C GLY A 129 -2.53 13.35 -29.13
N ARG A 130 -2.07 13.15 -30.36
CA ARG A 130 -2.64 12.13 -31.28
C ARG A 130 -2.49 10.72 -30.72
N ASP A 131 -1.45 10.50 -29.92
CA ASP A 131 -1.17 9.26 -29.22
C ASP A 131 -0.43 9.51 -27.90
N ARG A 132 -0.12 8.43 -27.18
CA ARG A 132 0.58 8.45 -25.89
C ARG A 132 1.96 9.10 -25.95
N TYR A 133 2.62 9.04 -27.10
CA TYR A 133 3.98 9.54 -27.27
C TYR A 133 3.94 11.06 -27.38
N GLU A 134 3.06 11.59 -28.23
CA GLU A 134 2.84 13.04 -28.32
C GLU A 134 2.28 13.61 -27.01
N THR A 135 1.34 12.92 -26.34
CA THR A 135 0.85 13.33 -25.01
C THR A 135 2.00 13.48 -24.02
N SER A 136 2.94 12.52 -23.97
CA SER A 136 4.11 12.59 -23.07
C SER A 136 5.02 13.79 -23.37
N VAL A 137 5.19 14.14 -24.64
CA VAL A 137 5.92 15.34 -25.08
C VAL A 137 5.17 16.62 -24.68
N ASN A 138 3.85 16.64 -24.82
CA ASN A 138 3.05 17.81 -24.46
C ASN A 138 2.98 18.03 -22.94
N ILE A 139 3.04 16.96 -22.14
CA ILE A 139 3.29 17.05 -20.69
C ILE A 139 4.69 17.60 -20.42
N ALA A 140 5.73 17.12 -21.12
CA ALA A 140 7.09 17.60 -20.94
C ALA A 140 7.25 19.11 -21.25
N LYS A 141 6.49 19.63 -22.23
CA LYS A 141 6.45 21.07 -22.54
C LYS A 141 5.85 21.93 -21.42
N HIS A 142 5.09 21.35 -20.48
CA HIS A 142 4.49 22.09 -19.35
C HIS A 142 5.48 22.44 -18.23
N PHE A 143 6.68 21.87 -18.21
CA PHE A 143 7.73 22.22 -17.23
C PHE A 143 8.27 23.66 -17.39
N LYS A 144 7.60 24.50 -18.19
CA LYS A 144 7.92 25.90 -18.52
C LYS A 144 9.40 26.05 -18.87
N ILE A 145 9.71 25.76 -20.12
CA ILE A 145 10.90 26.22 -20.82
C ILE A 145 10.86 27.77 -20.82
N SER A 146 11.28 28.38 -19.72
CA SER A 146 11.46 29.83 -19.63
C SER A 146 12.83 30.18 -20.20
N ASN A 147 13.77 29.22 -20.20
CA ASN A 147 15.05 29.24 -20.88
C ASN A 147 15.37 27.88 -21.54
N LYS A 148 16.24 27.89 -22.56
CA LYS A 148 16.67 26.70 -23.34
C LYS A 148 17.37 25.58 -22.53
N ASN A 149 17.59 25.75 -21.21
CA ASN A 149 18.35 24.83 -20.36
C ASN A 149 17.56 24.34 -19.11
N ASP A 150 16.24 24.50 -19.07
CA ASP A 150 15.45 24.17 -17.86
C ASP A 150 15.21 22.65 -17.68
N ILE A 151 15.39 21.84 -18.73
CA ILE A 151 15.25 20.37 -18.67
C ILE A 151 16.65 19.75 -18.84
N SER A 152 17.33 19.48 -17.73
CA SER A 152 18.68 18.89 -17.73
C SER A 152 18.66 17.36 -17.85
N GLU A 153 17.60 16.72 -17.35
CA GLU A 153 17.48 15.27 -17.25
C GLU A 153 16.11 14.84 -17.78
N ILE A 154 16.08 13.71 -18.51
CA ILE A 154 14.86 13.09 -19.04
C ILE A 154 14.89 11.59 -18.71
N ALA A 155 13.73 11.01 -18.44
CA ALA A 155 13.53 9.57 -18.41
C ALA A 155 12.84 9.11 -19.70
N ILE A 156 13.35 8.03 -20.28
CA ILE A 156 12.76 7.33 -21.43
C ILE A 156 12.37 5.92 -21.00
N VAL A 157 11.12 5.58 -21.25
CA VAL A 157 10.52 4.29 -20.93
C VAL A 157 9.65 3.83 -22.10
N THR A 158 9.30 2.54 -22.15
CA THR A 158 8.33 2.06 -23.13
C THR A 158 6.96 2.69 -22.87
N GLY A 159 6.27 3.09 -23.93
CA GLY A 159 4.87 3.47 -23.87
C GLY A 159 3.92 2.27 -23.96
N GLU A 160 4.42 1.07 -24.21
CA GLU A 160 3.59 -0.13 -24.43
C GLU A 160 3.21 -0.86 -23.14
N ASP A 161 3.90 -0.56 -22.04
CA ASP A 161 3.65 -1.05 -20.69
C ASP A 161 3.77 0.13 -19.69
N PHE A 162 3.34 -0.05 -18.45
CA PHE A 162 3.25 1.01 -17.43
C PHE A 162 4.31 0.89 -16.32
N ALA A 163 4.84 -0.32 -16.09
CA ALA A 163 5.63 -0.59 -14.88
C ALA A 163 6.94 0.22 -14.81
N ASP A 164 7.61 0.42 -15.94
CA ASP A 164 8.86 1.18 -16.01
C ASP A 164 8.62 2.68 -15.74
N ALA A 165 7.51 3.22 -16.26
CA ALA A 165 7.08 4.59 -15.99
C ALA A 165 6.73 4.81 -14.51
N LEU A 166 5.95 3.90 -13.91
CA LEU A 166 5.63 3.95 -12.48
C LEU A 166 6.88 3.86 -11.59
N SER A 167 7.85 3.04 -12.00
CA SER A 167 9.09 2.85 -11.25
C SER A 167 9.91 4.13 -11.13
N ILE A 168 10.02 4.89 -12.22
CA ILE A 168 10.78 6.14 -12.25
C ILE A 168 9.94 7.35 -11.81
N ALA A 169 8.61 7.23 -11.73
CA ALA A 169 7.70 8.36 -11.51
C ALA A 169 8.02 9.22 -10.28
N PRO A 170 8.25 8.68 -9.06
CA PRO A 170 8.59 9.52 -7.91
C PRO A 170 9.92 10.26 -8.09
N ILE A 171 10.94 9.61 -8.66
CA ILE A 171 12.24 10.23 -8.93
C ILE A 171 12.08 11.34 -9.97
N ALA A 172 11.40 11.03 -11.08
CA ALA A 172 11.16 11.94 -12.17
C ALA A 172 10.43 13.20 -11.69
N ALA A 173 9.40 13.01 -10.87
CA ALA A 173 8.65 14.11 -10.28
C ALA A 173 9.51 15.02 -9.41
N ASN A 174 10.34 14.43 -8.56
CA ASN A 174 11.20 15.17 -7.63
C ASN A 174 12.35 15.92 -8.29
N LYS A 175 12.84 15.41 -9.42
CA LYS A 175 13.91 16.03 -10.20
C LYS A 175 13.39 16.97 -11.29
N HIS A 176 12.07 17.18 -11.35
CA HIS A 176 11.41 17.88 -12.46
C HIS A 176 11.81 17.32 -13.83
N MET A 177 12.07 16.01 -13.86
CA MET A 177 12.52 15.27 -15.02
C MET A 177 11.29 14.76 -15.78
N PRO A 178 11.06 15.17 -17.04
CA PRO A 178 9.99 14.62 -17.85
C PRO A 178 10.17 13.12 -18.11
N ILE A 179 9.05 12.40 -18.20
CA ILE A 179 9.01 11.02 -18.65
C ILE A 179 8.49 11.01 -20.08
N LEU A 180 9.32 10.63 -21.03
CA LEU A 180 8.95 10.47 -22.43
C LEU A 180 8.73 8.99 -22.74
N LEU A 181 7.65 8.73 -23.47
CA LEU A 181 7.29 7.38 -23.90
C LEU A 181 7.84 7.12 -25.30
N VAL A 182 8.34 5.91 -25.55
CA VAL A 182 8.76 5.46 -26.88
C VAL A 182 8.17 4.08 -27.21
N GLN A 183 8.19 3.67 -28.48
CA GLN A 183 7.82 2.30 -28.87
C GLN A 183 8.96 1.34 -28.52
N HIS A 184 8.65 0.04 -28.44
CA HIS A 184 9.65 -0.99 -28.16
C HIS A 184 10.90 -0.85 -29.06
N ASN A 185 10.70 -0.62 -30.35
CA ASN A 185 11.75 -0.62 -31.37
C ASN A 185 11.89 0.69 -32.15
N LYS A 186 11.24 1.77 -31.69
CA LYS A 186 11.27 3.05 -32.39
C LYS A 186 11.08 4.22 -31.44
N ILE A 187 11.89 5.26 -31.60
CA ILE A 187 11.63 6.58 -31.00
C ILE A 187 10.69 7.35 -31.95
N PRO A 188 9.48 7.72 -31.51
CA PRO A 188 8.55 8.51 -32.32
C PRO A 188 9.11 9.88 -32.69
N ASP A 189 8.70 10.43 -33.84
CA ASP A 189 9.27 11.66 -34.39
C ASP A 189 9.05 12.86 -33.45
N ASP A 190 7.87 12.95 -32.80
CA ASP A 190 7.55 13.97 -31.80
C ASP A 190 8.54 13.94 -30.60
N VAL A 191 9.00 12.75 -30.21
CA VAL A 191 9.98 12.58 -29.13
C VAL A 191 11.37 13.00 -29.61
N LYS A 192 11.77 12.65 -30.84
CA LYS A 192 13.05 13.07 -31.42
C LYS A 192 13.14 14.59 -31.51
N GLU A 193 12.11 15.25 -32.05
CA GLU A 193 12.05 16.70 -32.18
C GLU A 193 12.15 17.41 -30.81
N PHE A 194 11.47 16.85 -29.80
CA PHE A 194 11.56 17.38 -28.44
C PHE A 194 12.97 17.25 -27.86
N LEU A 195 13.62 16.09 -28.02
CA LEU A 195 14.99 15.85 -27.56
C LEU A 195 16.01 16.78 -28.24
N ASP A 196 15.85 17.03 -29.53
CA ASP A 196 16.69 17.97 -30.29
C ASP A 196 16.52 19.42 -29.81
N THR A 197 15.33 19.75 -29.31
CA THR A 197 14.99 21.08 -28.77
C THR A 197 15.54 21.27 -27.36
N CYS A 198 15.32 20.31 -26.46
CA CYS A 198 15.69 20.44 -25.05
C CYS A 198 17.14 20.05 -24.74
N LYS A 199 17.76 19.19 -25.57
CA LYS A 199 19.17 18.77 -25.48
C LYS A 199 19.57 18.36 -24.05
N PRO A 200 18.95 17.31 -23.49
CA PRO A 200 19.17 16.94 -22.10
C PRO A 200 20.63 16.58 -21.87
N THR A 201 21.18 17.02 -20.74
CA THR A 201 22.54 16.63 -20.31
C THR A 201 22.61 15.16 -19.89
N LYS A 202 21.46 14.55 -19.61
CA LYS A 202 21.36 13.15 -19.22
C LYS A 202 20.01 12.54 -19.62
N THR A 203 20.04 11.32 -20.16
CA THR A 203 18.84 10.56 -20.51
C THR A 203 18.87 9.22 -19.79
N TYR A 204 18.00 9.03 -18.80
CA TYR A 204 17.81 7.74 -18.14
C TYR A 204 16.93 6.85 -19.01
N VAL A 205 17.44 5.71 -19.47
CA VAL A 205 16.67 4.74 -20.24
C VAL A 205 16.39 3.52 -19.37
N VAL A 206 15.11 3.31 -19.03
CA VAL A 206 14.70 2.16 -18.20
C VAL A 206 14.28 1.01 -19.10
N GLY A 207 14.88 -0.17 -18.89
CA GLY A 207 14.48 -1.40 -19.57
C GLY A 207 15.08 -1.63 -20.96
N ALA A 208 16.25 -1.04 -21.25
CA ALA A 208 16.98 -1.33 -22.48
C ALA A 208 17.40 -2.82 -22.56
N GLY A 209 17.01 -3.49 -23.63
CA GLY A 209 17.18 -4.94 -23.84
C GLY A 209 16.15 -5.82 -23.14
N SER A 210 15.09 -5.24 -22.57
CA SER A 210 13.96 -6.00 -22.00
C SER A 210 12.63 -5.44 -22.48
N SER A 211 12.34 -4.17 -22.16
CA SER A 211 11.15 -3.44 -22.62
C SER A 211 11.40 -2.64 -23.90
N LEU A 212 12.66 -2.27 -24.16
CA LEU A 212 13.08 -1.46 -25.32
C LEU A 212 14.22 -2.17 -26.06
N ASP A 213 14.24 -2.08 -27.38
CA ASP A 213 15.35 -2.55 -28.20
C ASP A 213 16.61 -1.73 -27.92
N LYS A 214 17.75 -2.44 -27.77
CA LYS A 214 19.03 -1.79 -27.45
C LYS A 214 19.53 -0.87 -28.57
N SER A 215 19.07 -1.04 -29.81
CA SER A 215 19.44 -0.17 -30.92
C SER A 215 18.96 1.27 -30.73
N LEU A 216 17.93 1.49 -29.93
CA LEU A 216 17.42 2.85 -29.65
C LEU A 216 18.41 3.71 -28.87
N LEU A 217 19.37 3.10 -28.15
CA LEU A 217 20.33 3.83 -27.35
C LEU A 217 21.29 4.67 -28.19
N ASP A 218 21.58 4.23 -29.42
CA ASP A 218 22.46 4.95 -30.34
C ASP A 218 21.82 6.22 -30.91
N GLU A 219 20.48 6.32 -30.81
CA GLU A 219 19.69 7.48 -31.26
C GLU A 219 19.43 8.49 -30.13
N LEU A 220 19.81 8.18 -28.89
CA LEU A 220 19.48 8.99 -27.71
C LEU A 220 20.70 9.74 -27.16
N PRO A 221 20.53 11.01 -26.74
CA PRO A 221 21.63 11.79 -26.19
C PRO A 221 21.95 11.37 -24.75
N ASN A 222 23.23 11.26 -24.40
CA ASN A 222 23.72 11.16 -23.01
C ASN A 222 23.04 10.05 -22.17
N VAL A 223 22.95 8.85 -22.76
CA VAL A 223 22.23 7.72 -22.18
C VAL A 223 22.89 7.16 -20.93
N GLU A 224 22.08 6.94 -19.90
CA GLU A 224 22.38 6.10 -18.76
C GLU A 224 21.29 5.04 -18.59
N GLN A 225 21.66 3.77 -18.65
CA GLN A 225 20.70 2.67 -18.62
C GLN A 225 20.37 2.25 -17.18
N ILE A 226 19.10 1.91 -16.93
CA ILE A 226 18.64 1.25 -15.71
C ILE A 226 17.89 -0.02 -16.13
N ASN A 227 18.51 -1.18 -15.89
CA ASN A 227 18.04 -2.46 -16.43
C ASN A 227 17.79 -3.51 -15.34
N GLY A 228 16.99 -4.51 -15.68
CA GLY A 228 16.60 -5.63 -14.83
C GLY A 228 15.92 -6.69 -15.71
N MET A 229 15.89 -7.94 -15.26
CA MET A 229 15.37 -9.04 -16.09
C MET A 229 13.85 -8.98 -16.29
N ASP A 230 13.15 -8.37 -15.35
CA ASP A 230 11.69 -8.19 -15.36
C ASP A 230 11.31 -6.82 -14.77
N LYS A 231 10.01 -6.49 -14.79
CA LYS A 231 9.47 -5.21 -14.30
C LYS A 231 9.74 -4.97 -12.82
N TYR A 232 9.82 -6.02 -12.01
CA TYR A 232 10.10 -5.92 -10.57
C TYR A 232 11.56 -5.63 -10.29
N GLN A 233 12.47 -6.31 -11.00
CA GLN A 233 13.89 -6.04 -10.90
C GLN A 233 14.27 -4.67 -11.46
N ARG A 234 13.61 -4.22 -12.54
CA ARG A 234 13.79 -2.86 -13.05
C ARG A 234 13.32 -1.82 -12.04
N ASN A 235 12.19 -2.05 -11.38
CA ASN A 235 11.72 -1.20 -10.29
C ASN A 235 12.77 -1.07 -9.17
N LEU A 236 13.33 -2.19 -8.70
CA LEU A 236 14.37 -2.19 -7.67
C LEU A 236 15.68 -1.55 -8.17
N ALA A 237 16.05 -1.75 -9.43
CA ALA A 237 17.23 -1.11 -10.03
C ALA A 237 17.08 0.42 -10.12
N VAL A 238 15.87 0.92 -10.38
CA VAL A 238 15.57 2.37 -10.29
C VAL A 238 15.74 2.86 -8.86
N ILE A 239 15.17 2.16 -7.87
CA ILE A 239 15.29 2.54 -6.46
C ILE A 239 16.76 2.54 -6.03
N ASP A 240 17.53 1.51 -6.40
CA ASP A 240 18.95 1.41 -6.06
C ASP A 240 19.76 2.55 -6.67
N LYS A 241 19.49 2.86 -7.95
CA LYS A 241 20.17 3.93 -8.66
C LYS A 241 20.05 5.29 -7.97
N PHE A 242 18.87 5.56 -7.42
CA PHE A 242 18.54 6.84 -6.79
C PHE A 242 18.44 6.73 -5.26
N LYS A 243 18.96 5.67 -4.65
CA LYS A 243 18.79 5.37 -3.22
C LYS A 243 19.23 6.53 -2.31
N SER A 244 20.29 7.25 -2.69
CA SER A 244 20.79 8.41 -1.94
C SER A 244 19.93 9.67 -2.07
N GLU A 245 19.04 9.72 -3.06
CA GLU A 245 18.12 10.83 -3.33
C GLU A 245 16.70 10.54 -2.80
N LEU A 246 16.44 9.31 -2.38
CA LEU A 246 15.15 8.85 -1.89
C LEU A 246 15.07 8.91 -0.36
N ASP A 247 13.92 9.31 0.15
CA ASP A 247 13.53 9.11 1.55
C ASP A 247 12.99 7.68 1.68
N LEU A 248 13.73 6.83 2.40
CA LEU A 248 13.38 5.42 2.61
C LEU A 248 12.66 5.19 3.96
N ASP A 249 12.31 6.25 4.70
CA ASP A 249 11.52 6.15 5.93
C ASP A 249 10.07 5.75 5.66
N SER A 250 9.61 5.88 4.41
CA SER A 250 8.30 5.40 3.95
C SER A 250 8.45 4.76 2.58
N ILE A 251 7.83 3.58 2.41
CA ILE A 251 7.87 2.81 1.19
C ILE A 251 6.43 2.62 0.71
N TYR A 252 6.15 3.11 -0.51
CA TYR A 252 4.84 2.98 -1.13
C TYR A 252 4.80 1.70 -1.94
N LEU A 253 3.87 0.81 -1.64
CA LEU A 253 3.71 -0.47 -2.33
C LEU A 253 2.51 -0.41 -3.24
N THR A 254 2.66 -0.90 -4.46
CA THR A 254 1.54 -1.12 -5.36
C THR A 254 1.75 -2.40 -6.16
N THR A 255 0.68 -2.92 -6.74
CA THR A 255 0.78 -4.11 -7.58
C THR A 255 1.50 -3.78 -8.89
N GLY A 256 2.34 -4.70 -9.38
CA GLY A 256 2.89 -4.61 -10.72
C GLY A 256 1.92 -5.06 -11.82
N GLU A 257 0.71 -5.51 -11.45
CA GLU A 257 -0.26 -6.12 -12.38
C GLU A 257 -1.40 -5.17 -12.81
N ASP A 258 -1.48 -3.97 -12.23
CA ASP A 258 -2.37 -2.89 -12.64
C ASP A 258 -1.68 -1.54 -12.37
N TYR A 259 -2.11 -0.47 -13.05
CA TYR A 259 -1.41 0.81 -13.04
C TYR A 259 -2.08 1.88 -12.18
N ALA A 260 -3.40 1.79 -11.98
CA ALA A 260 -4.23 2.90 -11.54
C ALA A 260 -3.90 3.39 -10.11
N ASP A 261 -3.73 2.45 -9.18
CA ASP A 261 -3.41 2.74 -7.79
C ASP A 261 -1.98 3.28 -7.65
N GLY A 262 -1.04 2.66 -8.38
CA GLY A 262 0.36 3.08 -8.44
C GLY A 262 0.54 4.46 -9.05
N LEU A 263 -0.22 4.80 -10.09
CA LEU A 263 -0.19 6.12 -10.70
C LEU A 263 -0.65 7.21 -9.74
N SER A 264 -1.82 7.01 -9.10
CA SER A 264 -2.33 7.96 -8.11
C SER A 264 -1.38 8.10 -6.93
N GLY A 265 -0.85 6.97 -6.46
CA GLY A 265 0.14 6.92 -5.39
C GLY A 265 1.50 7.52 -5.75
N ALA A 266 1.88 7.59 -7.03
CA ALA A 266 3.14 8.21 -7.45
C ALA A 266 3.16 9.70 -7.14
N ALA A 267 2.02 10.38 -7.30
CA ALA A 267 1.87 11.76 -6.88
C ALA A 267 2.09 11.90 -5.36
N LEU A 268 1.48 11.03 -4.57
CA LEU A 268 1.62 11.02 -3.10
C LEU A 268 3.06 10.72 -2.65
N ALA A 269 3.66 9.65 -3.17
CA ALA A 269 5.03 9.24 -2.86
C ALA A 269 6.04 10.35 -3.21
N SER A 270 5.80 11.08 -4.30
CA SER A 270 6.65 12.19 -4.71
C SER A 270 6.64 13.38 -3.74
N ILE A 271 5.63 13.56 -2.88
CA ILE A 271 5.59 14.69 -1.92
C ILE A 271 6.85 14.69 -1.05
N ARG A 272 7.25 13.51 -0.58
CA ARG A 272 8.33 13.29 0.38
C ARG A 272 9.53 12.54 -0.18
N TYR A 273 9.69 12.47 -1.50
CA TYR A 273 10.84 11.76 -2.12
C TYR A 273 10.86 10.26 -1.81
N ASN A 274 9.70 9.65 -1.55
CA ASN A 274 9.61 8.23 -1.25
C ASN A 274 9.54 7.37 -2.53
N PRO A 275 10.08 6.14 -2.51
CA PRO A 275 9.97 5.22 -3.64
C PRO A 275 8.57 4.61 -3.76
N ILE A 276 8.23 4.20 -4.99
CA ILE A 276 7.21 3.19 -5.26
C ILE A 276 7.89 1.86 -5.54
N VAL A 277 7.47 0.85 -4.78
CA VAL A 277 7.87 -0.54 -4.92
C VAL A 277 6.74 -1.32 -5.58
N LEU A 278 7.05 -1.95 -6.72
CA LEU A 278 6.14 -2.85 -7.41
C LEU A 278 6.18 -4.25 -6.78
N VAL A 279 5.01 -4.82 -6.55
CA VAL A 279 4.83 -6.15 -5.95
C VAL A 279 4.02 -7.05 -6.87
N GLY A 280 4.50 -8.27 -7.10
CA GLY A 280 3.81 -9.28 -7.90
C GLY A 280 2.95 -10.20 -7.05
N GLU A 281 3.03 -11.52 -7.29
CA GLU A 281 2.34 -12.53 -6.46
C GLU A 281 2.78 -12.48 -4.99
N ASN A 282 4.03 -12.07 -4.76
CA ASN A 282 4.63 -11.90 -3.44
C ASN A 282 5.58 -10.69 -3.44
N ALA A 283 6.09 -10.33 -2.27
CA ALA A 283 6.94 -9.17 -2.03
C ALA A 283 8.38 -9.57 -1.67
N LYS A 284 8.82 -10.76 -2.08
CA LYS A 284 10.08 -11.35 -1.63
C LYS A 284 11.28 -10.60 -2.17
N ALA A 285 11.28 -10.32 -3.47
CA ALA A 285 12.37 -9.56 -4.08
C ALA A 285 12.51 -8.14 -3.48
N PRO A 286 11.41 -7.37 -3.30
CA PRO A 286 11.47 -6.15 -2.50
C PRO A 286 11.99 -6.33 -1.07
N LYS A 287 11.55 -7.36 -0.36
CA LYS A 287 12.00 -7.63 1.01
C LYS A 287 13.50 -7.91 1.07
N ASP A 288 13.98 -8.81 0.20
CA ASP A 288 15.39 -9.16 0.08
C ASP A 288 16.22 -7.92 -0.28
N TYR A 289 15.72 -7.03 -1.14
CA TYR A 289 16.36 -5.75 -1.45
C TYR A 289 16.52 -4.87 -0.21
N LEU A 290 15.46 -4.67 0.56
CA LEU A 290 15.49 -3.82 1.77
C LEU A 290 16.44 -4.39 2.83
N ASP A 291 16.40 -5.71 3.06
CA ASP A 291 17.27 -6.39 4.02
C ASP A 291 18.75 -6.28 3.63
N ASN A 292 19.08 -6.57 2.37
CA ASN A 292 20.46 -6.49 1.86
C ASN A 292 21.00 -5.05 1.90
N ASN A 293 20.12 -4.07 1.87
CA ASN A 293 20.44 -2.65 1.94
C ASN A 293 20.39 -2.07 3.36
N SER A 294 20.19 -2.91 4.38
CA SER A 294 20.05 -2.53 5.79
C SER A 294 18.93 -1.50 6.03
N ILE A 295 17.89 -1.50 5.19
CA ILE A 295 16.70 -0.66 5.35
C ILE A 295 15.72 -1.44 6.22
N THR A 296 15.87 -1.29 7.54
CA THR A 296 15.14 -2.08 8.55
C THR A 296 14.19 -1.25 9.40
N ASN A 297 13.99 0.05 9.10
CA ASN A 297 13.00 0.86 9.80
C ASN A 297 12.31 1.78 8.80
N TYR A 298 11.09 1.42 8.42
CA TYR A 298 10.32 2.14 7.41
C TYR A 298 8.82 1.98 7.68
N ASN A 299 8.04 2.97 7.27
CA ASN A 299 6.59 2.89 7.20
C ASN A 299 6.18 2.29 5.87
N LEU A 300 5.15 1.45 5.88
CA LEU A 300 4.60 0.84 4.68
C LEU A 300 3.31 1.55 4.31
N VAL A 301 3.22 2.09 3.10
CA VAL A 301 1.97 2.62 2.56
C VAL A 301 1.53 1.74 1.40
N VAL A 302 0.49 0.95 1.62
CA VAL A 302 -0.07 0.05 0.61
C VAL A 302 -1.11 0.79 -0.21
N LEU A 303 -0.91 0.81 -1.53
CA LEU A 303 -1.77 1.47 -2.50
C LEU A 303 -2.60 0.39 -3.23
N GLY A 304 -3.91 0.41 -2.97
CA GLY A 304 -4.85 -0.51 -3.60
C GLY A 304 -5.04 -1.85 -2.89
N GLY A 305 -6.08 -2.57 -3.31
CA GLY A 305 -6.52 -3.82 -2.68
C GLY A 305 -5.80 -5.08 -3.14
N ARG A 306 -4.99 -5.03 -4.21
CA ARG A 306 -4.36 -6.21 -4.83
C ARG A 306 -2.91 -6.45 -4.41
N VAL A 307 -2.42 -5.76 -3.38
CA VAL A 307 -1.04 -5.88 -2.92
C VAL A 307 -0.91 -6.99 -1.88
N ASN A 308 -0.13 -8.02 -2.19
CA ASN A 308 0.30 -9.01 -1.20
C ASN A 308 1.58 -8.53 -0.51
N ASN A 309 1.43 -7.84 0.63
CA ASN A 309 2.54 -7.22 1.37
C ASN A 309 3.06 -8.05 2.55
N MET A 310 2.63 -9.32 2.69
CA MET A 310 2.89 -10.13 3.88
C MET A 310 4.39 -10.24 4.21
N GLU A 311 5.22 -10.41 3.19
CA GLU A 311 6.68 -10.55 3.34
C GLU A 311 7.39 -9.26 3.73
N LEU A 312 6.81 -8.09 3.42
CA LEU A 312 7.36 -6.78 3.77
C LEU A 312 6.97 -6.33 5.18
N VAL A 313 5.81 -6.77 5.67
CA VAL A 313 5.39 -6.55 7.07
C VAL A 313 6.08 -7.54 8.01
N SER A 314 6.41 -8.75 7.52
CA SER A 314 7.18 -9.73 8.28
C SER A 314 8.68 -9.47 8.16
N SER A 315 9.29 -8.89 9.19
CA SER A 315 10.69 -9.21 9.52
C SER A 315 10.87 -10.76 9.62
N PRO A 316 12.10 -11.30 9.42
CA PRO A 316 12.33 -12.68 8.99
C PRO A 316 11.44 -13.66 9.74
N ILE A 317 10.69 -14.42 8.94
CA ILE A 317 9.72 -15.45 9.29
C ILE A 317 10.10 -16.09 10.64
N ILE A 318 9.48 -15.62 11.72
CA ILE A 318 9.23 -16.49 12.86
C ILE A 318 7.99 -17.25 12.45
N ASP A 319 8.18 -18.53 12.20
CA ASP A 319 7.13 -19.50 11.97
C ASP A 319 6.07 -19.37 13.08
N PHE A 320 4.96 -18.70 12.80
CA PHE A 320 3.81 -18.68 13.71
C PHE A 320 3.02 -19.95 13.44
N GLU A 321 3.48 -21.06 14.03
CA GLU A 321 2.75 -22.32 14.08
C GLU A 321 1.26 -22.07 14.41
N GLU A 322 0.38 -22.72 13.68
CA GLU A 322 -1.04 -22.84 14.02
C GLU A 322 -1.20 -23.48 15.40
N LYS A 323 -1.95 -22.85 16.31
CA LYS A 323 -2.10 -23.32 17.70
C LYS A 323 -3.55 -23.43 18.12
N LYS A 324 -3.82 -24.24 19.15
CA LYS A 324 -5.11 -24.22 19.86
C LYS A 324 -5.18 -23.03 20.80
N ILE A 325 -6.39 -22.65 21.21
CA ILE A 325 -6.61 -21.61 22.22
C ILE A 325 -5.97 -22.01 23.57
N SER A 326 -6.09 -23.28 23.96
CA SER A 326 -5.49 -23.83 25.18
C SER A 326 -3.97 -23.70 25.21
N ASP A 327 -3.30 -23.96 24.08
CA ASP A 327 -1.84 -23.83 23.95
C ASP A 327 -1.37 -22.38 24.12
N VAL A 328 -2.11 -21.45 23.51
CA VAL A 328 -1.81 -20.03 23.56
C VAL A 328 -2.07 -19.44 24.94
N ALA A 329 -3.20 -19.79 25.56
CA ALA A 329 -3.56 -19.36 26.90
C ALA A 329 -2.74 -20.07 27.99
N LYS A 330 -2.04 -21.16 27.65
CA LYS A 330 -1.28 -22.02 28.57
C LYS A 330 -2.16 -22.56 29.70
N ILE A 331 -3.38 -22.98 29.37
CA ILE A 331 -4.32 -23.57 30.32
C ILE A 331 -4.75 -24.96 29.88
N ASN A 332 -5.15 -25.78 30.85
CA ASN A 332 -5.90 -26.99 30.57
C ASN A 332 -7.39 -26.67 30.70
N PHE A 333 -8.17 -26.86 29.64
CA PHE A 333 -9.60 -26.54 29.68
C PHE A 333 -10.39 -27.33 30.72
N ASN A 334 -9.88 -28.50 31.17
CA ASN A 334 -10.50 -29.27 32.25
C ASN A 334 -10.43 -28.56 33.61
N ASP A 335 -9.58 -27.54 33.77
CA ASP A 335 -9.45 -26.77 35.01
C ASP A 335 -10.54 -25.68 35.12
N ILE A 336 -11.29 -25.41 34.05
CA ILE A 336 -12.34 -24.39 34.01
C ILE A 336 -13.58 -24.90 34.76
N THR A 337 -13.96 -24.20 35.82
CA THR A 337 -15.16 -24.52 36.62
C THR A 337 -16.21 -23.42 36.58
N LYS A 338 -15.92 -22.28 35.96
CA LYS A 338 -16.88 -21.19 35.78
C LYS A 338 -16.52 -20.30 34.59
N ILE A 339 -17.53 -19.88 33.85
CA ILE A 339 -17.43 -18.92 32.74
C ILE A 339 -18.36 -17.74 33.04
N VAL A 340 -17.86 -16.52 32.85
CA VAL A 340 -18.65 -15.29 33.00
C VAL A 340 -18.71 -14.58 31.67
N PHE A 341 -19.92 -14.43 31.12
CA PHE A 341 -20.17 -13.77 29.84
C PHE A 341 -20.66 -12.33 30.02
N TYR A 342 -20.11 -11.45 29.19
CA TYR A 342 -20.51 -10.05 29.05
C TYR A 342 -21.03 -9.81 27.63
N ASP A 343 -22.10 -9.04 27.50
CA ASP A 343 -22.85 -8.86 26.26
C ASP A 343 -22.32 -7.73 25.35
N GLY A 344 -21.19 -7.13 25.73
CA GLY A 344 -20.48 -6.10 24.96
C GLY A 344 -21.02 -4.67 25.12
N ARG A 345 -22.10 -4.42 25.87
CA ARG A 345 -22.72 -3.08 26.01
C ARG A 345 -22.20 -2.27 27.20
N GLY A 346 -20.91 -2.38 27.52
CA GLY A 346 -20.28 -1.56 28.58
C GLY A 346 -20.80 -1.83 30.00
N GLY A 347 -21.25 -3.06 30.30
CA GLY A 347 -21.66 -3.45 31.65
C GLY A 347 -23.05 -2.96 32.08
N LEU A 348 -23.88 -2.49 31.14
CA LEU A 348 -25.27 -2.09 31.42
C LEU A 348 -26.18 -3.29 31.77
N ASN A 349 -25.87 -4.48 31.26
CA ASN A 349 -26.57 -5.71 31.57
C ASN A 349 -25.79 -6.56 32.58
N LYS A 350 -26.53 -7.27 33.44
CA LYS A 350 -25.94 -8.21 34.41
C LYS A 350 -25.19 -9.32 33.65
N PRO A 351 -23.92 -9.61 33.98
CA PRO A 351 -23.19 -10.70 33.33
C PRO A 351 -23.86 -12.04 33.62
N LEU A 352 -23.81 -12.94 32.64
CA LEU A 352 -24.28 -14.32 32.79
C LEU A 352 -23.16 -15.18 33.35
N ILE A 353 -23.44 -15.86 34.46
CA ILE A 353 -22.51 -16.79 35.10
C ILE A 353 -22.94 -18.20 34.75
N ILE A 354 -22.01 -19.00 34.24
CA ILE A 354 -22.18 -20.42 33.94
C ILE A 354 -21.20 -21.20 34.82
N ASP A 355 -21.73 -21.95 35.78
CA ASP A 355 -20.99 -22.84 36.69
C ASP A 355 -21.50 -24.30 36.63
N ASP A 356 -22.49 -24.59 35.79
CA ASP A 356 -22.94 -25.95 35.48
C ASP A 356 -21.92 -26.69 34.60
N GLU A 357 -21.53 -27.89 35.03
CA GLU A 357 -20.47 -28.67 34.41
C GLU A 357 -20.79 -29.08 32.96
N GLN A 358 -22.06 -29.38 32.65
CA GLN A 358 -22.47 -29.81 31.32
C GLN A 358 -22.42 -28.63 30.32
N ASN A 359 -22.94 -27.47 30.73
CA ASN A 359 -22.89 -26.26 29.93
C ASN A 359 -21.45 -25.78 29.70
N ILE A 360 -20.58 -25.89 30.71
CA ILE A 360 -19.15 -25.58 30.56
C ILE A 360 -18.52 -26.51 29.52
N LYS A 361 -18.71 -27.83 29.64
CA LYS A 361 -18.14 -28.80 28.70
C LYS A 361 -18.60 -28.57 27.26
N GLU A 362 -19.87 -28.25 27.06
CA GLU A 362 -20.41 -27.91 25.74
C GLU A 362 -19.71 -26.67 25.18
N PHE A 363 -19.60 -25.59 25.94
CA PHE A 363 -18.96 -24.36 25.47
C PHE A 363 -17.46 -24.54 25.17
N ILE A 364 -16.75 -25.27 26.04
CA ILE A 364 -15.33 -25.61 25.84
C ILE A 364 -15.12 -26.42 24.57
N SER A 365 -16.05 -27.29 24.19
CA SER A 365 -15.95 -28.04 22.92
C SER A 365 -15.91 -27.12 21.69
N TYR A 366 -16.61 -25.98 21.75
CA TYR A 366 -16.54 -24.98 20.68
C TYR A 366 -15.18 -24.28 20.65
N LEU A 367 -14.61 -23.94 21.81
CA LEU A 367 -13.29 -23.31 21.89
C LEU A 367 -12.17 -24.25 21.46
N ASP A 368 -12.24 -25.52 21.82
CA ASP A 368 -11.24 -26.52 21.44
C ASP A 368 -11.22 -26.80 19.93
N ALA A 369 -12.34 -26.53 19.24
CA ALA A 369 -12.39 -26.63 17.78
C ALA A 369 -11.55 -25.56 17.06
N TYR A 370 -11.16 -24.47 17.74
CA TYR A 370 -10.40 -23.39 17.12
C TYR A 370 -8.97 -23.82 16.78
N VAL A 371 -8.51 -23.40 15.61
CA VAL A 371 -7.10 -23.32 15.24
C VAL A 371 -6.84 -21.86 14.91
N ILE A 372 -5.87 -21.27 15.60
CA ILE A 372 -5.62 -19.84 15.57
C ILE A 372 -4.17 -19.53 15.21
N LYS A 373 -3.97 -18.35 14.60
CA LYS A 373 -2.66 -17.83 14.21
C LYS A 373 -2.48 -16.42 14.77
N LYS A 374 -1.35 -16.15 15.45
CA LYS A 374 -1.13 -14.83 16.06
C LYS A 374 -1.11 -13.72 15.00
N THR A 375 -1.80 -12.62 15.28
CA THR A 375 -1.93 -11.48 14.36
C THR A 375 -1.83 -10.14 15.12
N SER A 376 -1.79 -9.02 14.38
CA SER A 376 -1.74 -7.66 14.96
C SER A 376 -3.13 -7.09 15.20
N ASP A 377 -3.23 -6.10 16.11
CA ASP A 377 -4.48 -5.37 16.41
C ASP A 377 -5.06 -4.69 15.15
N PRO A 378 -6.34 -4.94 14.79
CA PRO A 378 -7.01 -4.16 13.76
C PRO A 378 -7.59 -2.86 14.32
N ASN A 379 -7.39 -1.79 13.55
CA ASN A 379 -8.19 -0.57 13.68
C ASN A 379 -9.62 -0.81 13.15
N MET A 380 -10.46 -1.54 13.91
CA MET A 380 -11.92 -1.56 13.72
C MET A 380 -12.65 -2.09 14.97
N VAL A 381 -13.84 -1.56 15.20
CA VAL A 381 -14.64 -1.70 16.43
C VAL A 381 -15.90 -2.51 16.15
N GLY A 382 -16.15 -3.53 16.97
CA GLY A 382 -17.38 -4.33 16.96
C GLY A 382 -17.31 -5.41 18.04
N TRP A 383 -18.00 -5.20 19.16
CA TRP A 383 -17.93 -6.03 20.36
C TRP A 383 -19.21 -6.84 20.46
N ILE A 384 -19.11 -8.17 20.47
CA ILE A 384 -20.34 -8.97 20.50
C ILE A 384 -20.37 -9.90 21.73
N HIS A 385 -19.25 -10.47 22.21
CA HIS A 385 -19.20 -11.18 23.49
C HIS A 385 -17.78 -11.18 24.11
N GLU A 386 -17.68 -10.99 25.43
CA GLU A 386 -16.47 -11.30 26.22
C GLU A 386 -16.79 -12.45 27.17
N ALA A 387 -15.92 -13.46 27.24
CA ALA A 387 -16.01 -14.55 28.18
C ALA A 387 -14.75 -14.59 29.06
N VAL A 388 -14.95 -14.65 30.38
CA VAL A 388 -13.87 -14.76 31.38
C VAL A 388 -13.98 -16.11 32.07
N PHE A 389 -12.87 -16.85 32.10
CA PHE A 389 -12.81 -18.23 32.57
C PHE A 389 -12.09 -18.31 33.91
N TYR A 390 -12.63 -19.10 34.82
CA TYR A 390 -12.13 -19.25 36.19
C TYR A 390 -11.86 -20.71 36.53
N ASP A 391 -10.84 -20.93 37.36
CA ASP A 391 -10.53 -22.23 37.95
C ASP A 391 -11.38 -22.52 39.21
N LYS A 392 -11.18 -23.71 39.78
CA LYS A 392 -11.84 -24.16 41.04
C LYS A 392 -11.56 -23.26 42.25
N ASN A 393 -10.48 -22.49 42.23
CA ASN A 393 -10.13 -21.54 43.29
C ASN A 393 -10.69 -20.14 43.01
N ASN A 394 -11.51 -20.00 41.97
CA ASN A 394 -12.10 -18.75 41.52
C ASN A 394 -11.06 -17.74 41.01
N VAL A 395 -9.91 -18.22 40.50
CA VAL A 395 -8.87 -17.42 39.88
C VAL A 395 -9.16 -17.31 38.38
N ARG A 396 -9.10 -16.09 37.82
CA ARG A 396 -9.21 -15.85 36.38
C ARG A 396 -8.00 -16.47 35.67
N ILE A 397 -8.25 -17.37 34.71
CA ILE A 397 -7.20 -18.10 33.99
C ILE A 397 -7.14 -17.76 32.50
N MET A 398 -8.23 -17.25 31.92
CA MET A 398 -8.28 -16.82 30.52
C MET A 398 -9.41 -15.81 30.32
N ASP A 399 -9.25 -14.93 29.35
CA ASP A 399 -10.33 -14.14 28.75
C ASP A 399 -10.30 -14.27 27.23
N VAL A 400 -11.50 -14.31 26.65
CA VAL A 400 -11.70 -14.37 25.20
C VAL A 400 -12.73 -13.32 24.80
N THR A 401 -12.35 -12.40 23.92
CA THR A 401 -13.28 -11.50 23.24
C THR A 401 -13.52 -12.00 21.84
N PHE A 402 -14.76 -12.36 21.55
CA PHE A 402 -15.20 -12.91 20.26
C PHE A 402 -15.43 -11.77 19.27
N ARG A 403 -14.31 -11.28 18.74
CA ARG A 403 -14.20 -10.31 17.64
C ARG A 403 -13.42 -10.94 16.49
N ASN A 404 -13.31 -10.23 15.37
CA ASN A 404 -12.46 -10.66 14.26
C ASN A 404 -11.34 -9.63 14.05
N PRO A 405 -10.07 -9.99 14.23
CA PRO A 405 -9.51 -11.25 14.76
C PRO A 405 -9.88 -11.48 16.23
N ILE A 406 -9.87 -12.73 16.70
CA ILE A 406 -10.23 -13.08 18.08
C ILE A 406 -9.18 -12.55 19.05
N GLU A 407 -9.60 -12.06 20.21
CA GLU A 407 -8.71 -11.57 21.24
C GLU A 407 -8.70 -12.55 22.42
N ILE A 408 -7.52 -13.05 22.79
CA ILE A 408 -7.32 -13.98 23.90
C ILE A 408 -6.25 -13.39 24.82
N ASN A 409 -6.57 -13.16 26.08
CA ASN A 409 -5.66 -12.54 27.05
C ASN A 409 -5.01 -11.24 26.51
N LYS A 410 -5.80 -10.38 25.86
CA LYS A 410 -5.35 -9.14 25.22
C LYS A 410 -4.32 -9.31 24.09
N GLN A 411 -4.32 -10.45 23.42
CA GLN A 411 -3.53 -10.71 22.22
C GLN A 411 -4.44 -11.15 21.08
N TYR A 412 -4.10 -10.77 19.85
CA TYR A 412 -4.95 -10.99 18.68
C TYR A 412 -4.54 -12.22 17.89
N TYR A 413 -5.54 -12.95 17.39
CA TYR A 413 -5.34 -14.14 16.58
C TYR A 413 -6.36 -14.22 15.45
N ASP A 414 -5.91 -14.58 14.25
CA ASP A 414 -6.79 -14.96 13.15
C ASP A 414 -7.30 -16.39 13.39
N VAL A 415 -8.57 -16.64 13.08
CA VAL A 415 -9.19 -17.96 13.17
C VAL A 415 -8.96 -18.68 11.83
N VAL A 416 -8.09 -19.70 11.85
CA VAL A 416 -7.77 -20.54 10.68
C VAL A 416 -8.83 -21.62 10.49
N LYS A 417 -9.33 -22.17 11.61
CA LYS A 417 -10.40 -23.17 11.65
C LYS A 417 -11.23 -22.94 12.90
N GLY A 418 -12.56 -23.03 12.78
CA GLY A 418 -13.49 -22.87 13.89
C GLY A 418 -14.84 -22.40 13.38
N ASP A 419 -15.92 -22.97 13.90
CA ASP A 419 -17.27 -22.73 13.40
C ASP A 419 -18.13 -21.90 14.36
N LEU A 420 -17.56 -21.40 15.46
CA LEU A 420 -18.28 -20.63 16.46
C LEU A 420 -18.34 -19.16 16.02
N ASP A 421 -19.52 -18.74 15.58
CA ASP A 421 -19.84 -17.35 15.29
C ASP A 421 -20.68 -16.73 16.42
N THR A 422 -20.96 -15.44 16.30
CA THR A 422 -21.73 -14.71 17.31
C THR A 422 -23.16 -15.21 17.46
N ASN A 423 -23.77 -15.76 16.39
CA ASN A 423 -25.13 -16.30 16.45
C ASN A 423 -25.17 -17.60 17.24
N LYS A 424 -24.16 -18.46 17.09
CA LYS A 424 -24.03 -19.70 17.87
C LYS A 424 -23.73 -19.41 19.34
N ILE A 425 -22.90 -18.41 19.64
CA ILE A 425 -22.68 -17.97 21.02
C ILE A 425 -24.00 -17.49 21.63
N ASP A 426 -24.74 -16.61 20.95
CA ASP A 426 -26.04 -16.13 21.44
C ASP A 426 -27.07 -17.25 21.61
N ALA A 427 -27.09 -18.23 20.70
CA ALA A 427 -27.98 -19.39 20.80
C ALA A 427 -27.65 -20.25 22.02
N PHE A 428 -26.36 -20.49 22.29
CA PHE A 428 -25.90 -21.18 23.49
C PHE A 428 -26.25 -20.38 24.76
N LEU A 429 -25.99 -19.07 24.80
CA LEU A 429 -26.29 -18.28 25.99
C LEU A 429 -27.80 -18.21 26.27
N LYS A 430 -28.64 -18.20 25.22
CA LYS A 430 -30.11 -18.28 25.35
C LYS A 430 -30.62 -19.67 25.77
N SER A 431 -29.91 -20.75 25.46
CA SER A 431 -30.29 -22.09 25.95
C SER A 431 -30.01 -22.24 27.44
N VAL A 432 -28.97 -21.57 27.95
CA VAL A 432 -28.62 -21.52 29.37
C VAL A 432 -29.51 -20.53 30.14
N GLU A 433 -29.69 -19.32 29.61
CA GLU A 433 -30.50 -18.25 30.21
C GLU A 433 -31.41 -17.63 29.15
N PRO A 434 -32.69 -18.03 29.06
CA PRO A 434 -33.62 -17.53 28.06
C PRO A 434 -33.84 -16.00 28.08
N SER A 435 -33.53 -15.34 29.21
CA SER A 435 -33.58 -13.88 29.32
C SER A 435 -32.36 -13.16 28.74
N TRP A 436 -31.33 -13.88 28.27
CA TRP A 436 -30.13 -13.31 27.64
C TRP A 436 -30.51 -12.37 26.49
N ARG A 437 -30.11 -11.10 26.60
CA ARG A 437 -30.43 -9.97 25.69
C ARG A 437 -31.92 -9.60 25.57
N ASN A 438 -32.79 -10.14 26.42
CA ASN A 438 -34.23 -9.81 26.48
C ASN A 438 -34.58 -8.78 27.58
N SER A 439 -33.62 -8.33 28.39
CA SER A 439 -33.80 -7.20 29.32
C SER A 439 -33.80 -5.89 28.53
N ARG A 440 -34.98 -5.23 28.52
CA ARG A 440 -35.17 -3.87 27.99
C ARG A 440 -34.43 -2.84 28.81
#